data_AF-A0A093V5L2-F1
#
_entry.id   AF-A0A093V5L2-F1
#
_cell.length_a   1.000
_cell.length_b   1.000
_cell.length_c   1.000
_cell.angle_alpha   90.00
_cell.angle_beta   90.00
_cell.angle_gamma   90.00
#
_symmetry.space_group_name_H-M   'P 1'
#
loop_
_entity.id
_entity.type
_entity.pdbx_description
1 polymer ?
#
loop_
_entity_poly.entity_id
_entity_poly.type
_entity_poly.pdbx_seq_one_letter_code
_entity_poly.pdbx_strand_id
1 'polypeptide(L)'
;LRIHLDYRPWKILGDLSTLVYSLGFHQRQNNETLPFFLIEHRKRLLLGAYSIDKELATFLGRPPRISWRHIDVDLPLDITYNELLAEPEIRDAAIAQLDEDGWNTQGIVSRTTFVRSMYKIGQVRELVLELSLNSPLENLERRILEITELAAEIRSQLPPRLQAVSYNDSVTLSESNLMTLCFHLECLYNELIMQRILVKRTGYESQRLRSVAHEMLSALLIVNGHRAPDGRDNNTVAWNTSFYGLPSAGVLAIELLRQSQSTHHDPMFPRSEIIQNLSRFAGDLEYAIAREAGNYEICQQARKLIRSILDRVLSAPQVSLPASADVSSMPIEWLGSDDIWLNQDSDFMRWIHNFDWNQETSMGQ
;
A
#
# COMPACT_ATOMS: atom_id res chain seq x y z
N LEU A 1 24.30 2.09 7.20
CA LEU A 1 23.83 2.18 8.62
C LEU A 1 22.67 1.20 8.85
N ARG A 2 22.61 0.47 9.98
CA ARG A 2 21.45 -0.36 10.32
C ARG A 2 20.25 0.53 10.66
N ILE A 3 19.22 0.54 9.82
CA ILE A 3 17.92 1.08 10.22
C ILE A 3 17.37 0.12 11.27
N HIS A 4 17.54 0.46 12.55
CA HIS A 4 16.85 -0.24 13.64
C HIS A 4 15.37 0.13 13.53
N LEU A 5 14.62 -0.63 12.73
CA LEU A 5 13.16 -0.62 12.79
C LEU A 5 12.78 -0.92 14.24
N ASP A 6 12.04 0.00 14.85
CA ASP A 6 11.52 -0.19 16.20
C ASP A 6 10.67 -1.48 16.22
N TYR A 7 11.03 -2.43 17.07
CA TYR A 7 10.35 -3.71 17.15
C TYR A 7 9.04 -3.64 17.95
N ARG A 8 8.82 -2.54 18.70
CA ARG A 8 7.67 -2.37 19.60
C ARG A 8 6.33 -2.45 18.86
N PRO A 9 6.11 -1.81 17.69
CA PRO A 9 4.85 -1.93 16.95
C PRO A 9 4.52 -3.38 16.59
N TRP A 10 5.51 -4.17 16.13
CA TRP A 10 5.30 -5.58 15.80
C TRP A 10 4.99 -6.44 17.03
N LYS A 11 5.62 -6.13 18.17
CA LYS A 11 5.32 -6.81 19.44
C LYS A 11 3.88 -6.52 19.88
N ILE A 12 3.48 -5.25 19.89
CA ILE A 12 2.11 -4.83 20.26
C ILE A 12 1.07 -5.48 19.34
N LEU A 13 1.37 -5.60 18.04
CA LEU A 13 0.50 -6.34 17.11
C LEU A 13 0.37 -7.82 17.48
N GLY A 14 1.44 -8.46 17.95
CA GLY A 14 1.40 -9.83 18.46
C GLY A 14 0.48 -9.97 19.68
N ASP A 15 0.54 -9.02 20.61
CA ASP A 15 -0.34 -8.96 21.77
C ASP A 15 -1.80 -8.74 21.34
N LEU A 16 -2.06 -7.83 20.38
CA LEU A 16 -3.38 -7.58 19.80
C LEU A 16 -3.98 -8.83 19.15
N SER A 17 -3.21 -9.54 18.32
CA SER A 17 -3.64 -10.79 17.70
C SER A 17 -4.00 -11.84 18.76
N THR A 18 -3.16 -11.98 19.79
CA THR A 18 -3.42 -12.90 20.91
C THR A 18 -4.71 -12.53 21.64
N LEU A 19 -4.97 -11.25 21.88
CA LEU A 19 -6.20 -10.77 22.51
C LEU A 19 -7.44 -11.06 21.65
N VAL A 20 -7.40 -10.77 20.35
CA VAL A 20 -8.50 -11.05 19.42
C VAL A 20 -8.91 -12.53 19.46
N TYR A 21 -7.92 -13.44 19.47
CA TYR A 21 -8.17 -14.87 19.55
C TYR A 21 -8.64 -15.29 20.94
N SER A 22 -7.99 -14.84 22.00
CA SER A 22 -8.30 -15.22 23.40
C SER A 22 -9.69 -14.74 23.84
N LEU A 23 -10.13 -13.58 23.36
CA LEU A 23 -11.47 -13.04 23.64
C LEU A 23 -12.56 -13.65 22.74
N GLY A 24 -12.19 -14.53 21.79
CA GLY A 24 -13.14 -15.16 20.88
C GLY A 24 -13.80 -14.19 19.89
N PHE A 25 -13.17 -13.03 19.60
CA PHE A 25 -13.76 -12.02 18.69
C PHE A 25 -13.83 -12.50 17.24
N HIS A 26 -13.02 -13.49 16.89
CA HIS A 26 -12.97 -14.14 15.58
C HIS A 26 -14.06 -15.19 15.36
N GLN A 27 -14.84 -15.56 16.39
CA GLN A 27 -15.83 -16.62 16.33
C GLN A 27 -17.26 -16.06 16.36
N ARG A 28 -18.18 -16.75 15.70
CA ARG A 28 -19.59 -16.37 15.71
C ARG A 28 -20.14 -16.53 17.12
N GLN A 29 -20.60 -15.42 17.69
CA GLN A 29 -21.14 -15.41 19.04
C GLN A 29 -22.62 -15.84 19.00
N ASN A 30 -22.91 -17.04 19.52
CA ASN A 30 -24.29 -17.55 19.66
C ASN A 30 -24.96 -17.08 20.96
N ASN A 31 -24.53 -15.95 21.54
CA ASN A 31 -24.96 -15.55 22.88
C ASN A 31 -26.06 -14.48 22.79
N GLU A 32 -27.32 -14.93 22.80
CA GLU A 32 -28.55 -14.11 22.78
C GLU A 32 -28.61 -13.05 23.90
N THR A 33 -27.71 -13.15 24.89
CA THR A 33 -27.64 -12.26 26.05
C THR A 33 -26.84 -10.98 25.82
N LEU A 34 -26.04 -10.89 24.75
CA LEU A 34 -25.20 -9.72 24.51
C LEU A 34 -25.97 -8.58 23.84
N PRO A 35 -25.85 -7.34 24.33
CA PRO A 35 -26.46 -6.18 23.68
C PRO A 35 -25.95 -6.01 22.23
N PHE A 36 -26.86 -5.67 21.32
CA PHE A 36 -26.56 -5.44 19.90
C PHE A 36 -25.34 -4.54 19.67
N PHE A 37 -25.27 -3.41 20.37
CA PHE A 37 -24.17 -2.45 20.19
C PHE A 37 -22.80 -3.08 20.47
N LEU A 38 -22.73 -4.00 21.43
CA LEU A 38 -21.48 -4.65 21.83
C LEU A 38 -21.04 -5.68 20.79
N ILE A 39 -21.99 -6.41 20.20
CA ILE A 39 -21.74 -7.37 19.12
C ILE A 39 -21.15 -6.63 17.91
N GLU A 40 -21.82 -5.57 17.46
CA GLU A 40 -21.38 -4.76 16.33
C GLU A 40 -20.04 -4.06 16.59
N HIS A 41 -19.81 -3.57 17.80
CA HIS A 41 -18.54 -2.96 18.15
C HIS A 41 -17.38 -3.97 18.12
N ARG A 42 -17.60 -5.21 18.59
CA ARG A 42 -16.60 -6.29 18.51
C ARG A 42 -16.25 -6.65 17.08
N LYS A 43 -17.24 -6.75 16.19
CA LYS A 43 -17.01 -6.96 14.74
C LYS A 43 -16.12 -5.85 14.17
N ARG A 44 -16.41 -4.58 14.47
CA ARG A 44 -15.59 -3.44 14.01
C ARG A 44 -14.16 -3.48 14.56
N LEU A 45 -13.99 -3.85 15.83
CA LEU A 45 -12.66 -4.00 16.44
C LEU A 45 -11.85 -5.14 15.79
N LEU A 46 -12.48 -6.29 15.52
CA LEU A 46 -11.83 -7.39 14.82
C LEU A 46 -11.34 -6.94 13.45
N LEU A 47 -12.22 -6.33 12.64
CA LEU A 47 -11.87 -5.88 11.30
C LEU A 47 -10.78 -4.80 11.32
N GLY A 48 -10.82 -3.88 12.30
CA GLY A 48 -9.76 -2.90 12.50
C GLY A 48 -8.40 -3.55 12.85
N ALA A 49 -8.40 -4.53 13.76
CA ALA A 49 -7.20 -5.28 14.11
C ALA A 49 -6.66 -6.07 12.91
N TYR A 50 -7.54 -6.67 12.10
CA TYR A 50 -7.20 -7.36 10.86
C TYR A 50 -6.54 -6.42 9.84
N SER A 51 -7.06 -5.20 9.65
CA SER A 51 -6.45 -4.22 8.73
C SER A 51 -5.05 -3.80 9.21
N ILE A 52 -4.88 -3.46 10.48
CA ILE A 52 -3.59 -3.06 11.06
C ILE A 52 -2.56 -4.21 10.95
N ASP A 53 -2.99 -5.46 11.16
CA ASP A 53 -2.15 -6.64 10.96
C ASP A 53 -1.61 -6.69 9.52
N LYS A 54 -2.44 -6.40 8.53
CA LYS A 54 -2.09 -6.48 7.10
C LYS A 54 -1.16 -5.36 6.72
N GLU A 55 -1.46 -4.15 7.17
CA GLU A 55 -0.62 -2.98 6.93
C GLU A 55 0.77 -3.18 7.55
N LEU A 56 0.88 -3.58 8.81
CA LEU A 56 2.18 -3.81 9.47
C LEU A 56 2.92 -5.03 8.90
N ALA A 57 2.23 -6.13 8.62
CA ALA A 57 2.82 -7.30 7.97
C ALA A 57 3.38 -6.93 6.60
N THR A 58 2.65 -6.11 5.83
CA THR A 58 3.14 -5.58 4.55
C THR A 58 4.34 -4.69 4.78
N PHE A 59 4.25 -3.70 5.66
CA PHE A 59 5.30 -2.69 5.89
C PHE A 59 6.59 -3.26 6.50
N LEU A 60 6.54 -4.44 7.10
CA LEU A 60 7.70 -5.09 7.72
C LEU A 60 8.15 -6.37 6.98
N GLY A 61 7.40 -6.82 5.97
CA GLY A 61 7.69 -8.04 5.22
C GLY A 61 7.60 -9.26 6.10
N ARG A 62 6.45 -9.42 6.74
CA ARG A 62 6.21 -10.51 7.68
C ARG A 62 4.93 -11.23 7.29
N PRO A 63 4.82 -12.52 7.63
CA PRO A 63 3.54 -13.21 7.58
C PRO A 63 2.51 -12.48 8.45
N PRO A 64 1.29 -12.21 7.96
CA PRO A 64 0.19 -11.72 8.78
C PRO A 64 -0.14 -12.67 9.93
N ARG A 65 -0.56 -12.14 11.08
CA ARG A 65 -0.87 -12.94 12.28
C ARG A 65 -2.34 -13.31 12.39
N ILE A 66 -3.25 -12.49 11.85
CA ILE A 66 -4.70 -12.69 11.97
C ILE A 66 -5.26 -13.17 10.64
N SER A 67 -5.20 -14.47 10.32
CA SER A 67 -5.69 -14.94 9.01
C SER A 67 -7.21 -14.87 8.88
N TRP A 68 -7.69 -14.43 7.71
CA TRP A 68 -9.13 -14.46 7.37
C TRP A 68 -9.74 -15.86 7.45
N ARG A 69 -8.93 -16.91 7.24
CA ARG A 69 -9.37 -18.32 7.35
C ARG A 69 -9.77 -18.74 8.77
N HIS A 70 -9.35 -17.96 9.77
CA HIS A 70 -9.69 -18.19 11.17
C HIS A 70 -10.76 -17.21 11.67
N ILE A 71 -11.42 -16.48 10.77
CA ILE A 71 -12.48 -15.53 11.12
C ILE A 71 -13.81 -16.10 10.63
N ASP A 72 -14.69 -16.39 11.58
CA ASP A 72 -16.07 -16.80 11.36
C ASP A 72 -17.01 -15.79 12.03
N VAL A 73 -17.11 -14.58 11.46
CA VAL A 73 -18.07 -13.57 11.90
C VAL A 73 -18.74 -12.90 10.72
N ASP A 74 -20.01 -12.52 10.91
CA ASP A 74 -20.70 -11.63 9.99
C ASP A 74 -20.03 -10.24 10.00
N LEU A 75 -19.99 -9.59 8.83
CA LEU A 75 -19.48 -8.22 8.72
C LEU A 75 -20.33 -7.26 9.57
N PRO A 76 -19.73 -6.20 10.14
CA PRO A 76 -20.48 -5.21 10.90
C PRO A 76 -21.47 -4.47 10.01
N LEU A 77 -22.67 -4.18 10.51
CA LEU A 77 -23.67 -3.40 9.80
C LEU A 77 -23.18 -1.97 9.58
N ASP A 78 -23.37 -1.46 8.35
CA ASP A 78 -22.89 -0.16 7.91
C ASP A 78 -23.77 1.00 8.38
N ILE A 79 -23.88 1.10 9.70
CA ILE A 79 -24.50 2.22 10.42
C ILE A 79 -23.42 3.07 11.12
N THR A 80 -23.72 4.33 11.36
CA THR A 80 -22.84 5.25 12.10
C THR A 80 -22.70 4.85 13.57
N TYR A 81 -21.70 5.39 14.27
CA TYR A 81 -21.57 5.20 15.72
C TYR A 81 -22.74 5.81 16.51
N ASN A 82 -23.32 6.90 16.00
CA ASN A 82 -24.47 7.53 16.63
C ASN A 82 -25.71 6.65 16.51
N GLU A 83 -25.98 6.08 15.32
CA GLU A 83 -27.10 5.14 15.11
C GLU A 83 -26.91 3.84 15.90
N LEU A 84 -25.67 3.35 15.99
CA LEU A 84 -25.33 2.16 16.76
C LEU A 84 -25.70 2.30 18.26
N LEU A 85 -25.48 3.50 18.81
CA LEU A 85 -25.73 3.84 20.22
C LEU A 85 -27.09 4.52 20.45
N ALA A 86 -27.89 4.71 19.39
CA ALA A 86 -29.18 5.36 19.49
C ALA A 86 -30.23 4.46 20.16
N GLU A 87 -31.36 5.08 20.51
CA GLU A 87 -32.56 4.38 20.97
C GLU A 87 -33.01 3.33 19.93
N PRO A 88 -33.64 2.23 20.37
CA PRO A 88 -34.00 1.11 19.50
C PRO A 88 -34.74 1.52 18.23
N GLU A 89 -35.68 2.47 18.31
CA GLU A 89 -36.49 2.89 17.17
C GLU A 89 -35.66 3.55 16.07
N ILE A 90 -34.70 4.42 16.45
CA ILE A 90 -33.82 5.10 15.50
C ILE A 90 -32.85 4.10 14.87
N ARG A 91 -32.31 3.20 15.71
CA ARG A 91 -31.36 2.18 15.28
C ARG A 91 -31.99 1.18 14.32
N ASP A 92 -33.17 0.67 14.66
CA ASP A 92 -33.86 -0.34 13.86
C ASP A 92 -34.34 0.27 12.52
N ALA A 93 -34.71 1.55 12.51
CA ALA A 93 -34.97 2.30 11.29
C ALA A 93 -33.72 2.46 10.40
N ALA A 94 -32.54 2.71 11.01
CA ALA A 94 -31.28 2.77 10.26
C ALA A 94 -30.90 1.40 9.68
N ILE A 95 -31.08 0.32 10.44
CA ILE A 95 -30.85 -1.06 9.98
C ILE A 95 -31.78 -1.42 8.81
N ALA A 96 -33.04 -1.00 8.86
CA ALA A 96 -34.01 -1.26 7.79
C ALA A 96 -33.71 -0.55 6.46
N GLN A 97 -32.80 0.44 6.45
CA GLN A 97 -32.36 1.15 5.23
C GLN A 97 -31.14 0.50 4.56
N LEU A 98 -30.53 -0.49 5.21
CA LEU A 98 -29.40 -1.22 4.65
C LEU A 98 -29.84 -2.15 3.52
N ASP A 99 -28.92 -2.49 2.63
CA ASP A 99 -29.14 -3.55 1.65
C ASP A 99 -29.03 -4.96 2.28
N GLU A 100 -29.26 -5.99 1.46
CA GLU A 100 -29.23 -7.40 1.89
C GLU A 100 -27.87 -7.84 2.47
N ASP A 101 -26.78 -7.19 2.05
CA ASP A 101 -25.42 -7.44 2.53
C ASP A 101 -25.04 -6.57 3.75
N GLY A 102 -25.93 -5.67 4.18
CA GLY A 102 -25.74 -4.77 5.33
C GLY A 102 -24.92 -3.52 5.01
N TRP A 103 -24.84 -3.09 3.76
CA TRP A 103 -24.26 -1.81 3.35
C TRP A 103 -25.26 -0.66 3.46
N ASN A 104 -24.74 0.55 3.67
CA ASN A 104 -25.56 1.74 3.58
C ASN A 104 -25.93 2.02 2.12
N THR A 105 -27.17 2.47 1.90
CA THR A 105 -27.73 2.77 0.57
C THR A 105 -27.62 4.25 0.20
N GLN A 106 -27.05 5.09 1.07
CA GLN A 106 -26.88 6.54 0.86
C GLN A 106 -25.74 6.88 -0.11
N GLY A 107 -24.99 5.88 -0.56
CA GLY A 107 -23.85 6.05 -1.43
C GLY A 107 -22.70 6.79 -0.75
N ILE A 108 -22.62 6.78 0.58
CA ILE A 108 -21.52 7.41 1.33
C ILE A 108 -20.55 6.31 1.74
N VAL A 109 -19.24 6.54 1.54
CA VAL A 109 -18.21 5.68 2.12
C VAL A 109 -18.00 6.12 3.57
N SER A 110 -18.71 5.44 4.48
CA SER A 110 -18.58 5.64 5.92
C SER A 110 -17.32 4.95 6.43
N ARG A 111 -16.95 5.18 7.70
CA ARG A 111 -15.88 4.40 8.36
C ARG A 111 -16.17 2.91 8.39
N THR A 112 -17.44 2.54 8.55
CA THR A 112 -17.84 1.13 8.54
C THR A 112 -17.81 0.57 7.12
N THR A 113 -18.23 1.34 6.12
CA THR A 113 -18.06 0.98 4.70
C THR A 113 -16.59 0.72 4.38
N PHE A 114 -15.71 1.63 4.82
CA PHE A 114 -14.27 1.56 4.61
C PHE A 114 -13.68 0.31 5.26
N VAL A 115 -13.95 0.06 6.56
CA VAL A 115 -13.36 -1.09 7.25
C VAL A 115 -13.86 -2.44 6.70
N ARG A 116 -15.13 -2.53 6.29
CA ARG A 116 -15.69 -3.71 5.59
C ARG A 116 -14.95 -3.97 4.28
N SER A 117 -14.67 -2.91 3.53
CA SER A 117 -13.97 -2.99 2.24
C SER A 117 -12.50 -3.36 2.42
N MET A 118 -11.83 -2.77 3.42
CA MET A 118 -10.46 -3.12 3.82
C MET A 118 -10.33 -4.58 4.24
N TYR A 119 -11.31 -5.10 4.99
CA TYR A 119 -11.34 -6.53 5.34
C TYR A 119 -11.42 -7.42 4.11
N LYS A 120 -12.35 -7.13 3.19
CA LYS A 120 -12.52 -7.90 1.95
C LYS A 120 -11.23 -7.87 1.12
N ILE A 121 -10.67 -6.70 0.81
CA ILE A 121 -9.42 -6.61 0.03
C ILE A 121 -8.19 -7.11 0.78
N GLY A 122 -8.22 -7.14 2.12
CA GLY A 122 -7.13 -7.70 2.92
C GLY A 122 -6.93 -9.21 2.70
N GLN A 123 -7.96 -9.94 2.23
CA GLN A 123 -7.81 -11.35 1.81
C GLN A 123 -6.87 -11.47 0.61
N VAL A 124 -6.98 -10.55 -0.35
CA VAL A 124 -6.04 -10.42 -1.47
C VAL A 124 -4.64 -10.12 -0.93
N ARG A 125 -4.51 -9.18 0.03
CA ARG A 125 -3.21 -8.86 0.65
C ARG A 125 -2.55 -10.08 1.30
N GLU A 126 -3.29 -10.95 1.98
CA GLU A 126 -2.72 -12.18 2.54
C GLU A 126 -2.11 -13.07 1.45
N LEU A 127 -2.79 -13.26 0.32
CA LEU A 127 -2.30 -14.07 -0.79
C LEU A 127 -1.11 -13.41 -1.49
N VAL A 128 -1.10 -12.09 -1.62
CA VAL A 128 0.03 -11.31 -2.16
C VAL A 128 1.28 -11.43 -1.28
N LEU A 129 1.11 -11.43 0.04
CA LEU A 129 2.22 -11.64 0.97
C LEU A 129 2.69 -13.10 0.93
N GLU A 130 1.78 -14.07 0.78
CA GLU A 130 2.13 -15.48 0.58
C GLU A 130 2.94 -15.70 -0.71
N LEU A 131 2.59 -14.99 -1.79
CA LEU A 131 3.38 -14.97 -3.03
C LEU A 131 4.82 -14.53 -2.76
N SER A 132 4.96 -13.43 -2.00
CA SER A 132 6.26 -12.89 -1.63
C SER A 132 7.08 -13.94 -0.91
N LEU A 133 6.51 -14.59 0.11
CA LEU A 133 7.21 -15.48 1.04
C LEU A 133 7.58 -16.86 0.45
N ASN A 134 6.67 -17.55 -0.24
CA ASN A 134 6.78 -19.01 -0.40
C ASN A 134 6.41 -19.58 -1.79
N SER A 135 6.30 -18.75 -2.84
CA SER A 135 5.85 -19.27 -4.15
C SER A 135 6.99 -19.76 -5.05
N PRO A 136 6.91 -20.98 -5.62
CA PRO A 136 7.84 -21.42 -6.66
C PRO A 136 7.62 -20.66 -7.97
N LEU A 137 8.67 -20.56 -8.80
CA LEU A 137 8.65 -19.77 -10.05
C LEU A 137 7.66 -20.35 -11.07
N GLU A 138 7.54 -21.67 -11.16
CA GLU A 138 6.75 -22.36 -12.19
C GLU A 138 5.25 -22.03 -12.13
N ASN A 139 4.75 -21.59 -10.98
CA ASN A 139 3.34 -21.26 -10.77
C ASN A 139 3.08 -19.76 -10.56
N LEU A 140 4.11 -18.91 -10.66
CA LEU A 140 4.00 -17.51 -10.24
C LEU A 140 2.95 -16.73 -11.05
N GLU A 141 3.03 -16.79 -12.38
CA GLU A 141 2.11 -16.06 -13.27
C GLU A 141 0.66 -16.52 -13.10
N ARG A 142 0.43 -17.83 -13.01
CA ARG A 142 -0.90 -18.41 -12.75
C ARG A 142 -1.46 -17.92 -11.42
N ARG A 143 -0.65 -17.96 -10.34
CA ARG A 143 -1.11 -17.48 -9.03
C ARG A 143 -1.39 -15.98 -9.01
N ILE A 144 -0.59 -15.17 -9.72
CA ILE A 144 -0.86 -13.74 -9.87
C ILE A 144 -2.19 -13.53 -10.56
N LEU A 145 -2.46 -14.26 -11.66
CA LEU A 145 -3.74 -14.20 -12.36
C LEU A 145 -4.92 -14.54 -11.44
N GLU A 146 -4.84 -15.65 -10.69
CA GLU A 146 -5.87 -16.06 -9.74
C GLU A 146 -6.15 -15.00 -8.67
N ILE A 147 -5.10 -14.35 -8.16
CA ILE A 147 -5.22 -13.30 -7.15
C ILE A 147 -5.81 -12.02 -7.76
N THR A 148 -5.43 -11.68 -8.99
CA THR A 148 -6.01 -10.56 -9.75
C THR A 148 -7.51 -10.78 -10.03
N GLU A 149 -7.91 -11.99 -10.41
CA GLU A 149 -9.32 -12.35 -10.62
C GLU A 149 -10.12 -12.25 -9.33
N LEU A 150 -9.60 -12.77 -8.22
CA LEU A 150 -10.22 -12.62 -6.90
C LEU A 150 -10.36 -11.15 -6.49
N ALA A 151 -9.34 -10.32 -6.75
CA ALA A 151 -9.41 -8.89 -6.45
C ALA A 151 -10.50 -8.19 -7.28
N ALA A 152 -10.65 -8.56 -8.54
CA ALA A 152 -11.71 -8.04 -9.41
C ALA A 152 -13.11 -8.50 -8.95
N GLU A 153 -13.26 -9.76 -8.56
CA GLU A 153 -14.50 -10.31 -8.00
C GLU A 153 -14.89 -9.59 -6.70
N ILE A 154 -13.96 -9.45 -5.76
CA ILE A 154 -14.20 -8.72 -4.51
C ILE A 154 -14.64 -7.29 -4.83
N ARG A 155 -13.95 -6.62 -5.76
CA ARG A 155 -14.24 -5.24 -6.12
C ARG A 155 -15.62 -5.07 -6.76
N SER A 156 -16.10 -6.03 -7.56
CA SER A 156 -17.42 -5.96 -8.19
C SER A 156 -18.57 -6.08 -7.19
N GLN A 157 -18.33 -6.70 -6.03
CA GLN A 157 -19.30 -6.85 -4.94
C GLN A 157 -19.32 -5.66 -3.95
N LEU A 158 -18.43 -4.67 -4.11
CA LEU A 158 -18.39 -3.51 -3.23
C LEU A 158 -19.45 -2.47 -3.64
N PRO A 159 -19.82 -1.53 -2.74
CA PRO A 159 -20.68 -0.40 -3.10
C PRO A 159 -20.15 0.36 -4.33
N PRO A 160 -21.03 0.92 -5.19
CA PRO A 160 -20.63 1.51 -6.48
C PRO A 160 -19.49 2.53 -6.42
N ARG A 161 -19.41 3.33 -5.36
CA ARG A 161 -18.33 4.31 -5.15
C ARG A 161 -16.93 3.69 -5.01
N LEU A 162 -16.84 2.44 -4.58
CA LEU A 162 -15.57 1.73 -4.42
C LEU A 162 -15.22 0.87 -5.65
N GLN A 163 -16.19 0.63 -6.54
CA GLN A 163 -16.00 -0.15 -7.77
C GLN A 163 -15.15 0.63 -8.79
N ALA A 164 -15.51 1.90 -9.05
CA ALA A 164 -14.86 2.74 -10.04
C ALA A 164 -14.24 4.00 -9.42
N VAL A 165 -13.00 4.32 -9.80
CA VAL A 165 -12.36 5.58 -9.41
C VAL A 165 -12.88 6.68 -10.30
N SER A 166 -13.84 7.46 -9.81
CA SER A 166 -14.20 8.73 -10.41
C SER A 166 -13.50 9.84 -9.65
N TYR A 167 -12.39 10.32 -10.19
CA TYR A 167 -11.67 11.46 -9.64
C TYR A 167 -12.11 12.73 -10.37
N ASN A 168 -12.73 13.66 -9.63
CA ASN A 168 -12.90 15.04 -10.08
C ASN A 168 -12.01 15.93 -9.21
N ASP A 169 -10.95 16.48 -9.81
CA ASP A 169 -9.99 17.42 -9.22
C ASP A 169 -10.61 18.70 -8.62
N SER A 170 -11.87 18.99 -8.94
CA SER A 170 -12.45 20.34 -8.81
C SER A 170 -13.24 20.62 -7.54
N VAL A 171 -13.33 19.68 -6.59
CA VAL A 171 -14.13 19.85 -5.36
C VAL A 171 -13.31 19.44 -4.14
N THR A 172 -13.41 20.22 -3.07
CA THR A 172 -12.91 19.83 -1.73
C THR A 172 -13.27 18.38 -1.43
N LEU A 173 -12.24 17.52 -1.25
CA LEU A 173 -12.49 16.11 -1.01
C LEU A 173 -13.23 15.95 0.33
N SER A 174 -14.48 15.49 0.25
CA SER A 174 -15.23 15.02 1.42
C SER A 174 -14.50 13.83 2.07
N GLU A 175 -14.75 13.56 3.36
CA GLU A 175 -14.19 12.39 4.07
C GLU A 175 -14.49 11.08 3.31
N SER A 176 -15.68 10.97 2.73
CA SER A 176 -16.11 9.84 1.87
C SER A 176 -15.24 9.69 0.62
N ASN A 177 -14.91 10.79 -0.07
CA ASN A 177 -14.03 10.75 -1.24
C ASN A 177 -12.59 10.40 -0.86
N LEU A 178 -12.11 10.90 0.29
CA LEU A 178 -10.79 10.57 0.80
C LEU A 178 -10.68 9.08 1.14
N MET A 179 -11.68 8.50 1.81
CA MET A 179 -11.74 7.06 2.09
C MET A 179 -11.80 6.22 0.81
N THR A 180 -12.54 6.68 -0.20
CA THR A 180 -12.57 6.03 -1.52
C THR A 180 -11.17 5.99 -2.15
N LEU A 181 -10.45 7.10 -2.08
CA LEU A 181 -9.10 7.21 -2.61
C LEU A 181 -8.09 6.36 -1.83
N CYS A 182 -8.17 6.33 -0.49
CA CYS A 182 -7.37 5.44 0.35
C CYS A 182 -7.63 3.97 0.04
N PHE A 183 -8.89 3.58 -0.18
CA PHE A 183 -9.22 2.21 -0.59
C PHE A 183 -8.62 1.87 -1.96
N HIS A 184 -8.65 2.83 -2.90
CA HIS A 184 -8.01 2.64 -4.20
C HIS A 184 -6.49 2.48 -4.08
N LEU A 185 -5.82 3.24 -3.21
CA LEU A 185 -4.39 3.07 -2.90
C LEU A 185 -4.08 1.66 -2.41
N GLU A 186 -4.92 1.06 -1.58
CA GLU A 186 -4.74 -0.33 -1.12
C GLU A 186 -4.85 -1.35 -2.26
N CYS A 187 -5.81 -1.14 -3.17
CA CYS A 187 -5.96 -1.98 -4.36
C CYS A 187 -4.73 -1.86 -5.28
N LEU A 188 -4.26 -0.64 -5.52
CA LEU A 188 -3.04 -0.39 -6.31
C LEU A 188 -1.81 -1.00 -5.64
N TYR A 189 -1.73 -0.98 -4.31
CA TYR A 189 -0.56 -1.50 -3.62
C TYR A 189 -0.48 -3.04 -3.70
N ASN A 190 -1.62 -3.74 -3.63
CA ASN A 190 -1.67 -5.18 -3.91
C ASN A 190 -1.10 -5.50 -5.30
N GLU A 191 -1.56 -4.78 -6.33
CA GLU A 191 -1.09 -4.93 -7.69
C GLU A 191 0.41 -4.60 -7.81
N LEU A 192 0.86 -3.49 -7.21
CA LEU A 192 2.26 -3.08 -7.24
C LEU A 192 3.17 -4.18 -6.66
N ILE A 193 2.79 -4.78 -5.52
CA ILE A 193 3.57 -5.84 -4.89
C ILE A 193 3.64 -7.06 -5.82
N MET A 194 2.51 -7.50 -6.40
CA MET A 194 2.51 -8.61 -7.36
C MET A 194 3.40 -8.35 -8.58
N GLN A 195 3.30 -7.15 -9.17
CA GLN A 195 4.11 -6.76 -10.32
C GLN A 195 5.60 -6.69 -9.97
N ARG A 196 5.94 -6.21 -8.76
CA ARG A 196 7.33 -6.23 -8.28
C ARG A 196 7.86 -7.65 -8.10
N ILE A 197 7.05 -8.55 -7.55
CA ILE A 197 7.43 -9.98 -7.41
C ILE A 197 7.69 -10.56 -8.79
N LEU A 198 6.80 -10.32 -9.76
CA LEU A 198 6.95 -10.80 -11.13
C LEU A 198 8.27 -10.34 -11.75
N VAL A 199 8.51 -9.02 -11.79
CA VAL A 199 9.75 -8.43 -12.35
C VAL A 199 10.99 -8.98 -11.64
N LYS A 200 10.99 -9.04 -10.30
CA LYS A 200 12.13 -9.52 -9.52
C LYS A 200 12.47 -10.97 -9.84
N ARG A 201 11.46 -11.79 -10.13
CA ARG A 201 11.60 -13.25 -10.28
C ARG A 201 11.78 -13.72 -11.72
N THR A 202 11.24 -12.99 -12.70
CA THR A 202 11.36 -13.33 -14.12
C THR A 202 12.44 -12.51 -14.82
N GLY A 203 12.83 -11.36 -14.26
CA GLY A 203 13.80 -10.43 -14.87
C GLY A 203 13.24 -9.62 -16.03
N TYR A 204 11.98 -9.82 -16.41
CA TYR A 204 11.35 -9.08 -17.50
C TYR A 204 10.90 -7.68 -17.06
N GLU A 205 11.01 -6.71 -17.97
CA GLU A 205 10.43 -5.39 -17.76
C GLU A 205 8.90 -5.47 -17.66
N SER A 206 8.32 -4.72 -16.73
CA SER A 206 6.86 -4.61 -16.61
C SER A 206 6.40 -3.17 -16.82
N GLN A 207 5.75 -2.93 -17.97
CA GLN A 207 5.01 -1.68 -18.20
C GLN A 207 3.91 -1.49 -17.16
N ARG A 208 3.26 -2.59 -16.74
CA ARG A 208 2.21 -2.56 -15.73
C ARG A 208 2.72 -2.06 -14.37
N LEU A 209 3.92 -2.49 -13.96
CA LEU A 209 4.57 -2.00 -12.73
C LEU A 209 4.74 -0.48 -12.77
N ARG A 210 5.20 0.06 -13.91
CA ARG A 210 5.36 1.52 -14.10
C ARG A 210 4.04 2.25 -14.02
N SER A 211 3.02 1.76 -14.74
CA SER A 211 1.68 2.37 -14.74
C SER A 211 1.05 2.38 -13.35
N VAL A 212 1.15 1.28 -12.60
CA VAL A 212 0.59 1.18 -11.25
C VAL A 212 1.35 2.07 -10.27
N ALA A 213 2.69 2.12 -10.36
CA ALA A 213 3.48 3.03 -9.54
C ALA A 213 3.12 4.49 -9.81
N HIS A 214 2.93 4.86 -11.09
CA HIS A 214 2.49 6.19 -11.48
C HIS A 214 1.13 6.54 -10.88
N GLU A 215 0.12 5.69 -11.09
CA GLU A 215 -1.23 5.89 -10.59
C GLU A 215 -1.25 5.99 -9.05
N MET A 216 -0.49 5.14 -8.37
CA MET A 216 -0.42 5.11 -6.90
C MET A 216 0.25 6.37 -6.34
N LEU A 217 1.32 6.86 -6.96
CA LEU A 217 1.96 8.12 -6.54
C LEU A 217 1.03 9.31 -6.77
N SER A 218 0.39 9.39 -7.94
CA SER A 218 -0.55 10.48 -8.25
C SER A 218 -1.74 10.50 -7.28
N ALA A 219 -2.35 9.34 -7.00
CA ALA A 219 -3.42 9.21 -6.01
C ALA A 219 -2.97 9.64 -4.60
N LEU A 220 -1.76 9.25 -4.18
CA LEU A 220 -1.23 9.66 -2.88
C LEU A 220 -0.99 11.17 -2.78
N LEU A 221 -0.49 11.80 -3.84
CA LEU A 221 -0.23 13.24 -3.84
C LEU A 221 -1.53 14.05 -3.68
N ILE A 222 -2.63 13.53 -4.19
CA ILE A 222 -3.98 14.09 -3.98
C ILE A 222 -4.39 13.95 -2.51
N VAL A 223 -4.22 12.76 -1.91
CA VAL A 223 -4.47 12.51 -0.47
C VAL A 223 -3.68 13.49 0.38
N ASN A 224 -2.37 13.60 0.13
CA ASN A 224 -1.47 14.50 0.88
C ASN A 224 -1.79 15.98 0.68
N GLY A 225 -2.35 16.35 -0.47
CA GLY A 225 -2.80 17.71 -0.75
C GLY A 225 -3.99 18.15 0.11
N HIS A 226 -4.73 17.20 0.69
CA HIS A 226 -5.90 17.44 1.53
C HIS A 226 -5.63 17.25 3.03
N ARG A 227 -4.35 17.18 3.43
CA ARG A 227 -3.96 17.07 4.84
C ARG A 227 -4.48 18.24 5.68
N ALA A 228 -4.75 17.97 6.95
CA ALA A 228 -5.30 18.98 7.85
C ALA A 228 -4.25 20.07 8.15
N PRO A 229 -4.59 21.37 8.00
CA PRO A 229 -3.65 22.46 8.27
C PRO A 229 -3.19 22.54 9.73
N ASP A 230 -3.97 21.98 10.66
CA ASP A 230 -3.70 21.93 12.10
C ASP A 230 -2.80 20.74 12.49
N GLY A 231 -2.44 19.87 11.54
CA GLY A 231 -1.59 18.70 11.77
C GLY A 231 -2.25 17.57 12.55
N ARG A 232 -3.58 17.58 12.75
CA ARG A 232 -4.29 16.53 13.50
C ARG A 232 -4.22 15.15 12.85
N ASP A 233 -3.88 15.09 11.56
CA ASP A 233 -3.72 13.87 10.77
C ASP A 233 -2.24 13.54 10.47
N ASN A 234 -1.28 14.20 11.11
CA ASN A 234 0.15 14.02 10.85
C ASN A 234 0.61 12.56 10.89
N ASN A 235 0.07 11.75 11.82
CA ASN A 235 0.41 10.33 11.89
C ASN A 235 -0.12 9.55 10.68
N THR A 236 -1.34 9.82 10.24
CA THR A 236 -1.96 9.21 9.05
C THR A 236 -1.21 9.64 7.79
N VAL A 237 -0.84 10.91 7.68
CA VAL A 237 -0.04 11.44 6.55
C VAL A 237 1.33 10.77 6.51
N ALA A 238 2.04 10.69 7.64
CA ALA A 238 3.33 10.02 7.72
C ALA A 238 3.22 8.54 7.35
N TRP A 239 2.18 7.84 7.85
CA TRP A 239 1.92 6.45 7.52
C TRP A 239 1.68 6.26 6.01
N ASN A 240 0.68 6.94 5.44
CA ASN A 240 0.32 6.82 4.02
C ASN A 240 1.48 7.23 3.09
N THR A 241 2.18 8.32 3.42
CA THR A 241 3.33 8.80 2.64
C THR A 241 4.46 7.77 2.62
N SER A 242 4.70 7.11 3.75
CA SER A 242 5.70 6.04 3.85
C SER A 242 5.26 4.77 3.14
N PHE A 243 4.03 4.33 3.44
CA PHE A 243 3.49 3.02 3.09
C PHE A 243 3.21 2.89 1.59
N TYR A 244 2.55 3.90 0.99
CA TYR A 244 2.27 3.91 -0.44
C TYR A 244 3.33 4.67 -1.24
N GLY A 245 3.83 5.77 -0.68
CA GLY A 245 4.65 6.71 -1.46
C GLY A 245 6.06 6.23 -1.73
N LEU A 246 6.73 5.63 -0.74
CA LEU A 246 8.10 5.16 -0.93
C LEU A 246 8.20 4.05 -1.99
N PRO A 247 7.32 3.03 -1.99
CA PRO A 247 7.36 1.99 -3.03
C PRO A 247 7.08 2.52 -4.44
N SER A 248 6.08 3.38 -4.63
CA SER A 248 5.77 3.94 -5.97
C SER A 248 6.86 4.89 -6.44
N ALA A 249 7.27 5.84 -5.60
CA ALA A 249 8.30 6.82 -5.95
C ALA A 249 9.63 6.13 -6.25
N GLY A 250 9.98 5.07 -5.51
CA GLY A 250 11.18 4.27 -5.77
C GLY A 250 11.18 3.66 -7.17
N VAL A 251 10.09 2.99 -7.57
CA VAL A 251 9.93 2.42 -8.92
C VAL A 251 10.08 3.50 -10.00
N LEU A 252 9.40 4.63 -9.84
CA LEU A 252 9.42 5.71 -10.82
C LEU A 252 10.77 6.42 -10.90
N ALA A 253 11.45 6.62 -9.77
CA ALA A 253 12.77 7.24 -9.73
C ALA A 253 13.84 6.37 -10.40
N ILE A 254 13.80 5.05 -10.19
CA ILE A 254 14.70 4.10 -10.86
C ILE A 254 14.44 4.09 -12.36
N GLU A 255 13.16 4.01 -12.77
CA GLU A 255 12.80 4.05 -14.18
C GLU A 255 13.24 5.35 -14.84
N LEU A 256 13.02 6.49 -14.19
CA LEU A 256 13.43 7.81 -14.67
C LEU A 256 14.95 7.88 -14.87
N LEU A 257 15.71 7.34 -13.92
CA LEU A 257 17.17 7.26 -14.01
C LEU A 257 17.60 6.35 -15.17
N ARG A 258 17.00 5.17 -15.30
CA ARG A 258 17.27 4.22 -16.37
C ARG A 258 17.04 4.82 -17.75
N GLN A 259 15.92 5.51 -17.94
CA GLN A 259 15.62 6.19 -19.20
C GLN A 259 16.51 7.41 -19.49
N SER A 260 17.09 8.03 -18.46
CA SER A 260 18.07 9.10 -18.66
C SER A 260 19.44 8.59 -19.14
N GLN A 261 19.74 7.31 -18.89
CA GLN A 261 20.99 6.66 -19.28
C GLN A 261 20.88 5.87 -20.59
N SER A 262 19.65 5.46 -20.95
CA SER A 262 19.36 4.79 -22.21
C SER A 262 19.49 5.74 -23.39
N THR A 263 20.11 5.27 -24.48
CA THR A 263 20.09 5.93 -25.80
C THR A 263 18.74 5.85 -26.49
N HIS A 264 17.90 4.88 -26.10
CA HIS A 264 16.53 4.73 -26.57
C HIS A 264 15.57 5.27 -25.52
N HIS A 265 14.99 6.44 -25.80
CA HIS A 265 13.92 7.01 -25.00
C HIS A 265 12.59 6.37 -25.37
N ASP A 266 11.82 5.94 -24.37
CA ASP A 266 10.43 5.53 -24.56
C ASP A 266 9.56 6.80 -24.71
N PRO A 267 8.99 7.07 -25.89
CA PRO A 267 8.18 8.26 -26.11
C PRO A 267 6.85 8.22 -25.32
N MET A 268 6.41 7.05 -24.86
CA MET A 268 5.19 6.90 -24.06
C MET A 268 5.44 7.12 -22.57
N PHE A 269 6.69 7.28 -22.14
CA PHE A 269 7.02 7.54 -20.74
C PHE A 269 6.70 9.00 -20.37
N PRO A 270 5.80 9.27 -19.40
CA PRO A 270 5.39 10.61 -19.02
C PRO A 270 6.47 11.29 -18.16
N ARG A 271 7.65 11.52 -18.73
CA ARG A 271 8.86 11.97 -18.04
C ARG A 271 8.64 13.26 -17.23
N SER A 272 8.01 14.26 -17.84
CA SER A 272 7.79 15.56 -17.19
C SER A 272 6.86 15.44 -15.99
N GLU A 273 5.77 14.69 -16.13
CA GLU A 273 4.80 14.45 -15.06
C GLU A 273 5.45 13.68 -13.90
N ILE A 274 6.23 12.63 -14.20
CA ILE A 274 6.96 11.85 -13.20
C ILE A 274 7.96 12.74 -12.43
N ILE A 275 8.71 13.60 -13.13
CA ILE A 275 9.63 14.56 -12.49
C ILE A 275 8.86 15.49 -11.54
N GLN A 276 7.72 16.03 -11.97
CA GLN A 276 6.90 16.92 -11.14
C GLN A 276 6.33 16.19 -9.92
N ASN A 277 5.79 14.99 -10.11
CA ASN A 277 5.22 14.17 -9.03
C ASN A 277 6.29 13.77 -8.01
N LEU A 278 7.47 13.32 -8.46
CA LEU A 278 8.60 13.02 -7.59
C LEU A 278 9.12 14.26 -6.84
N SER A 279 9.14 15.42 -7.50
CA SER A 279 9.54 16.69 -6.87
C SER A 279 8.54 17.11 -5.78
N ARG A 280 7.24 17.02 -6.06
CA ARG A 280 6.17 17.28 -5.09
C ARG A 280 6.27 16.32 -3.91
N PHE A 281 6.44 15.02 -4.18
CA PHE A 281 6.59 14.00 -3.15
C PHE A 281 7.83 14.24 -2.27
N ALA A 282 8.96 14.66 -2.86
CA ALA A 282 10.15 15.05 -2.08
C ALA A 282 9.89 16.27 -1.19
N GLY A 283 8.99 17.18 -1.58
CA GLY A 283 8.49 18.26 -0.73
C GLY A 283 7.61 17.76 0.42
N ASP A 284 6.71 16.82 0.16
CA ASP A 284 5.89 16.19 1.22
C ASP A 284 6.77 15.46 2.25
N LEU A 285 7.78 14.72 1.80
CA LEU A 285 8.73 14.07 2.70
C LEU A 285 9.51 15.08 3.58
N GLU A 286 9.71 16.31 3.12
CA GLU A 286 10.38 17.37 3.89
C GLU A 286 9.46 18.03 4.91
N TYR A 287 8.25 18.40 4.49
CA TYR A 287 7.41 19.35 5.22
C TYR A 287 6.13 18.74 5.80
N ALA A 288 5.65 17.61 5.26
CA ALA A 288 4.41 16.98 5.71
C ALA A 288 4.62 16.02 6.89
N ILE A 289 5.85 15.55 7.10
CA ILE A 289 6.17 14.50 8.08
C ILE A 289 6.85 15.15 9.28
N ALA A 290 6.14 15.13 10.42
CA ALA A 290 6.65 15.59 11.69
C ALA A 290 7.90 14.79 12.13
N ARG A 291 8.84 15.44 12.82
CA ARG A 291 10.09 14.82 13.28
C ARG A 291 9.87 13.69 14.26
N GLU A 292 8.77 13.77 14.99
CA GLU A 292 8.34 12.82 16.02
C GLU A 292 7.69 11.57 15.41
N ALA A 293 7.40 11.58 14.10
CA ALA A 293 6.81 10.44 13.43
C ALA A 293 7.81 9.27 13.37
N GLY A 294 7.34 8.05 13.64
CA GLY A 294 8.20 6.85 13.64
C GLY A 294 8.90 6.58 12.30
N ASN A 295 8.32 7.06 11.19
CA ASN A 295 8.86 6.89 9.85
C ASN A 295 9.70 8.09 9.37
N TYR A 296 9.97 9.10 10.22
CA TYR A 296 10.65 10.32 9.80
C TYR A 296 12.00 10.04 9.13
N GLU A 297 12.85 9.20 9.73
CA GLU A 297 14.20 8.91 9.23
C GLU A 297 14.19 8.25 7.85
N ILE A 298 13.35 7.23 7.65
CA ILE A 298 13.25 6.55 6.34
C ILE A 298 12.72 7.51 5.26
N CYS A 299 11.80 8.40 5.62
CA CYS A 299 11.31 9.44 4.72
C CYS A 299 12.38 10.47 4.36
N GLN A 300 13.21 10.91 5.30
CA GLN A 300 14.31 11.84 5.00
C GLN A 300 15.39 11.19 4.12
N GLN A 301 15.67 9.89 4.32
CA GLN A 301 16.58 9.15 3.45
C GLN A 301 16.05 9.06 2.02
N ALA A 302 14.79 8.66 1.86
CA ALA A 302 14.14 8.59 0.56
C ALA A 302 14.09 9.95 -0.14
N ARG A 303 13.83 11.03 0.60
CA ARG A 303 13.87 12.40 0.07
C ARG A 303 15.23 12.75 -0.52
N LYS A 304 16.32 12.52 0.22
CA LYS A 304 17.69 12.84 -0.24
C LYS A 304 18.01 12.12 -1.54
N LEU A 305 17.65 10.84 -1.60
CA LEU A 305 17.83 10.01 -2.78
C LEU A 305 17.01 10.53 -3.97
N ILE A 306 15.70 10.74 -3.79
CA ILE A 306 14.83 11.22 -4.88
C ILE A 306 15.37 12.54 -5.43
N ARG A 307 15.81 13.45 -4.57
CA ARG A 307 16.47 14.70 -4.98
C ARG A 307 17.75 14.43 -5.77
N SER A 308 18.63 13.56 -5.30
CA SER A 308 19.85 13.20 -6.03
C SER A 308 19.58 12.63 -7.42
N ILE A 309 18.57 11.77 -7.57
CA ILE A 309 18.15 11.24 -8.86
C ILE A 309 17.61 12.36 -9.75
N LEU A 310 16.73 13.21 -9.23
CA LEU A 310 16.19 14.35 -9.97
C LEU A 310 17.31 15.29 -10.42
N ASP A 311 18.24 15.65 -9.53
CA ASP A 311 19.39 16.51 -9.85
C ASP A 311 20.24 15.91 -10.97
N ARG A 312 20.52 14.60 -10.93
CA ARG A 312 21.28 13.89 -11.97
C ARG A 312 20.54 13.89 -13.31
N VAL A 313 19.24 13.60 -13.28
CA VAL A 313 18.40 13.52 -14.49
C VAL A 313 18.21 14.89 -15.14
N LEU A 314 18.16 15.97 -14.34
CA LEU A 314 18.02 17.35 -14.82
C LEU A 314 19.36 17.97 -15.22
N SER A 315 20.47 17.56 -14.62
CA SER A 315 21.81 18.12 -14.91
C SER A 315 22.58 17.37 -16.00
N ALA A 316 22.14 16.19 -16.42
CA ALA A 316 22.85 15.39 -17.42
C ALA A 316 23.01 16.16 -18.75
N PRO A 317 24.25 16.41 -19.23
CA PRO A 317 24.45 17.02 -20.53
C PRO A 317 23.98 16.06 -21.63
N GLN A 318 23.21 16.57 -22.59
CA GLN A 318 22.83 15.87 -23.82
C GLN A 318 24.08 15.66 -24.69
N VAL A 319 24.95 14.72 -24.34
CA VAL A 319 26.07 14.35 -25.22
C VAL A 319 25.57 13.34 -26.23
N SER A 320 25.18 13.83 -27.40
CA SER A 320 25.07 13.02 -28.62
C SER A 320 26.46 12.48 -28.97
N LEU A 321 26.76 11.23 -28.66
CA LEU A 321 27.94 10.54 -29.17
C LEU A 321 27.68 10.09 -30.63
N PRO A 322 28.67 10.16 -31.53
CA PRO A 322 28.50 9.75 -32.92
C PRO A 322 28.23 8.26 -33.03
N ALA A 323 27.30 7.90 -33.92
CA ALA A 323 26.96 6.52 -34.25
C ALA A 323 28.18 5.76 -34.81
N SER A 324 28.77 4.88 -34.01
CA SER A 324 29.44 3.64 -34.47
C SER A 324 30.19 2.96 -33.32
N ALA A 325 29.53 1.99 -32.68
CA ALA A 325 30.19 0.80 -32.15
C ALA A 325 29.12 -0.26 -31.95
N ASP A 326 29.26 -1.39 -32.64
CA ASP A 326 28.38 -2.56 -32.54
C ASP A 326 28.10 -2.94 -31.08
N VAL A 327 26.86 -2.78 -30.65
CA VAL A 327 26.39 -3.25 -29.34
C VAL A 327 25.87 -4.67 -29.53
N SER A 328 26.79 -5.63 -29.42
CA SER A 328 26.45 -7.02 -29.15
C SER A 328 25.55 -7.07 -27.91
N SER A 329 24.41 -7.74 -28.05
CA SER A 329 23.42 -8.04 -27.02
C SER A 329 24.08 -8.42 -25.68
N MET A 330 23.96 -7.55 -24.69
CA MET A 330 24.37 -7.79 -23.30
C MET A 330 23.16 -8.29 -22.49
N PRO A 331 23.26 -9.43 -21.78
CA PRO A 331 22.14 -10.02 -21.04
C PRO A 331 21.79 -9.26 -19.76
N ILE A 332 20.61 -9.60 -19.23
CA ILE A 332 19.98 -9.17 -17.97
C ILE A 332 20.83 -9.65 -16.77
N GLU A 333 22.05 -9.13 -16.62
CA GLU A 333 22.93 -9.41 -15.47
C GLU A 333 23.02 -8.20 -14.51
N TRP A 334 22.32 -7.11 -14.81
CA TRP A 334 22.31 -5.86 -14.02
C TRP A 334 21.46 -5.90 -12.75
N LEU A 335 20.70 -6.98 -12.53
CA LEU A 335 19.93 -7.20 -11.29
C LEU A 335 20.72 -7.99 -10.23
N GLY A 336 21.96 -8.40 -10.50
CA GLY A 336 22.70 -9.31 -9.60
C GLY A 336 24.23 -9.20 -9.55
N SER A 337 24.89 -8.27 -10.24
CA SER A 337 26.35 -8.14 -10.16
C SER A 337 26.78 -6.99 -9.25
N ASP A 338 27.33 -7.36 -8.09
CA ASP A 338 28.25 -6.53 -7.31
C ASP A 338 29.46 -6.12 -8.17
N ASP A 339 30.03 -4.96 -7.83
CA ASP A 339 31.22 -4.31 -8.43
C ASP A 339 31.00 -3.73 -9.85
N ILE A 340 31.16 -2.42 -10.11
CA ILE A 340 32.50 -1.81 -10.22
C ILE A 340 32.50 -0.26 -10.02
N TRP A 341 31.38 0.42 -9.69
CA TRP A 341 31.38 1.91 -9.60
C TRP A 341 30.70 2.55 -8.38
N LEU A 342 30.31 1.77 -7.36
CA LEU A 342 29.42 2.20 -6.26
C LEU A 342 30.12 2.48 -4.92
N ASN A 343 31.29 3.11 -4.93
CA ASN A 343 32.02 3.42 -3.69
C ASN A 343 31.52 4.67 -2.92
N GLN A 344 30.31 5.18 -3.19
CA GLN A 344 29.71 6.24 -2.35
C GLN A 344 28.25 6.02 -1.90
N ASP A 345 27.49 5.07 -2.46
CA ASP A 345 26.10 4.81 -1.99
C ASP A 345 25.71 3.33 -2.08
N SER A 346 26.59 2.46 -1.58
CA SER A 346 26.33 1.02 -1.39
C SER A 346 25.14 0.75 -0.46
N ASP A 347 24.76 1.69 0.40
CA ASP A 347 23.61 1.59 1.31
C ASP A 347 22.25 1.71 0.59
N PHE A 348 22.16 2.38 -0.56
CA PHE A 348 20.90 2.55 -1.31
C PHE A 348 20.52 1.31 -2.12
N MET A 349 21.48 0.72 -2.83
CA MET A 349 21.25 -0.55 -3.52
C MET A 349 21.06 -1.66 -2.50
N ARG A 350 21.82 -1.68 -1.39
CA ARG A 350 21.45 -2.54 -0.24
C ARG A 350 20.08 -2.22 0.31
N TRP A 351 19.62 -0.97 0.38
CA TRP A 351 18.29 -0.64 0.88
C TRP A 351 17.18 -1.07 -0.08
N ILE A 352 17.36 -0.94 -1.40
CA ILE A 352 16.43 -1.45 -2.44
C ILE A 352 16.44 -2.98 -2.49
N HIS A 353 17.61 -3.60 -2.45
CA HIS A 353 17.78 -5.06 -2.53
C HIS A 353 17.45 -5.76 -1.20
N ASN A 354 17.76 -5.14 -0.04
CA ASN A 354 17.36 -5.57 1.30
C ASN A 354 16.00 -5.01 1.75
N PHE A 355 15.29 -4.23 0.93
CA PHE A 355 13.82 -4.15 1.00
C PHE A 355 13.22 -5.46 0.47
N ASP A 356 13.81 -6.55 0.95
CA ASP A 356 13.41 -7.92 0.76
C ASP A 356 12.44 -8.19 1.89
N TRP A 357 11.17 -8.37 1.57
CA TRP A 357 10.14 -8.75 2.54
C TRP A 357 10.36 -10.17 3.13
N ASN A 358 11.54 -10.77 2.94
CA ASN A 358 11.77 -12.21 3.11
C ASN A 358 13.10 -12.64 3.74
N GLN A 359 14.01 -11.75 4.15
CA GLN A 359 15.28 -12.23 4.71
C GLN A 359 15.31 -12.16 6.23
N GLU A 360 14.96 -13.30 6.85
CA GLU A 360 15.66 -13.71 8.06
C GLU A 360 17.16 -13.75 7.73
N THR A 361 17.92 -12.84 8.34
CA THR A 361 19.35 -13.03 8.42
C THR A 361 19.55 -14.28 9.27
N SER A 362 19.99 -15.37 8.63
CA SER A 362 20.56 -16.53 9.31
C SER A 362 21.51 -16.00 10.40
N MET A 363 21.06 -16.06 11.65
CA MET A 363 21.98 -15.97 12.79
C MET A 363 22.79 -17.26 12.75
N GLY A 364 23.96 -17.17 12.12
CA GLY A 364 24.89 -18.27 12.04
C GLY A 364 25.41 -18.68 13.42
N GLN A 365 25.54 -20.00 13.55
CA GLN A 365 26.57 -20.78 14.24
C GLN A 365 26.91 -20.44 15.70
#